data_AF-A0AAW0IHU2-F1
#
_entry.id   AF-A0AAW0IHU2-F1
#
_cell.length_a   1.000
_cell.length_b   1.000
_cell.length_c   1.000
_cell.angle_alpha   90.00
_cell.angle_beta   90.00
_cell.angle_gamma   90.00
#
_symmetry.space_group_name_H-M   'P 1'
#
loop_
_entity.id
_entity.type
_entity.pdbx_description
1 polymer ?
#
loop_
_entity_poly.entity_id
_entity_poly.type
_entity_poly.pdbx_seq_one_letter_code
_entity_poly.pdbx_strand_id
1 'polypeptide(L)'
;MAFRRVPLSFFFFLFLIASSQSLEFKKKHKIKGPIKTLVVIIMENRSFDHIYGWLKATRPDIDGLDGDESNRVVVTNPDSEVVKVSNDALFIDSDPGHSFQAIREQIFGSNDSTREPLMNGFAQQAESENLGMSRTVMSGFKPEILPVYTELANEFAVFDRWFASVPASTQPNRFYVHSATSHGAMSNVRKDLIHGFPQKTIFDSLDENDLSFGIYYQNIPATLFFASLRKLKHVTKFHSYSLKFKLHAKLGKLPNYAVVEQRYFDVEALPANDDHPSHDVALGQRFVKEVYETLRASPQWNEMAILITYDEHGGFYDHVPTPVYGVPSPDGIIGGDPYYFRFDRLGVRVPTILISPWVEKGTVIHLPDGPTATSQFEHSSIPATVKKLFNLESNFLTKRDAWAGTFESYFNLRDSPRDDCPVTLPEVKRSLRPWGPKEDARLSEFQVEMIQLASQLNGDYVLNAYPDIGKTLTVGEANQYAEDAVKRFLEAGKAALKAGANESAIVTMRPSLTSRIMLRDRHVTLPEVKRSLRPWGPKEDARLSEFQVEMIQLASQLNGDYVLNAYPDIGKTLTVGEANQYAEDAVKRFLEAGKAALKAGANESAIVTMRPSLTSRIMLRDRHGHGRHVESY
;
A
#
# COMPACT_ATOMS: atom_id res chain seq x y z
N MET A 1 58.21 15.08 -54.20
CA MET A 1 57.66 14.66 -52.90
C MET A 1 56.29 15.29 -52.73
N ALA A 2 55.23 14.52 -52.93
CA ALA A 2 53.86 15.01 -52.84
C ALA A 2 53.30 14.77 -51.42
N PHE A 3 53.08 15.84 -50.67
CA PHE A 3 52.34 15.78 -49.40
C PHE A 3 50.86 15.57 -49.70
N ARG A 4 50.35 14.37 -49.41
CA ARG A 4 48.90 14.10 -49.40
C ARG A 4 48.26 14.86 -48.24
N ARG A 5 47.39 15.81 -48.56
CA ARG A 5 46.50 16.48 -47.59
C ARG A 5 45.55 15.45 -47.00
N VAL A 6 45.66 15.20 -45.70
CA VAL A 6 44.66 14.45 -44.93
C VAL A 6 43.42 15.34 -44.79
N PRO A 7 42.22 14.87 -45.15
CA PRO A 7 41.01 15.69 -45.10
C PRO A 7 40.60 15.99 -43.66
N LEU A 8 40.14 17.23 -43.42
CA LEU A 8 39.72 17.76 -42.11
C LEU A 8 38.64 16.89 -41.43
N SER A 9 37.86 16.16 -42.22
CA SER A 9 36.86 15.19 -41.77
C SER A 9 37.44 14.01 -40.99
N PHE A 10 38.70 13.64 -41.23
CA PHE A 10 39.36 12.56 -40.49
C PHE A 10 39.67 12.97 -39.03
N PHE A 11 40.07 14.23 -38.81
CA PHE A 11 40.26 14.78 -37.48
C PHE A 11 38.93 15.02 -36.75
N PHE A 12 37.87 15.42 -37.47
CA PHE A 12 36.53 15.58 -36.88
C PHE A 12 35.93 14.23 -36.43
N PHE A 13 36.17 13.16 -37.19
CA PHE A 13 35.74 11.81 -36.84
C PHE A 13 36.54 11.23 -35.65
N LEU A 14 37.85 11.48 -35.58
CA LEU A 14 38.68 11.13 -34.42
C LEU A 14 38.32 11.95 -33.18
N PHE A 15 37.92 13.23 -33.33
CA PHE A 15 37.43 14.05 -32.23
C PHE A 15 36.07 13.57 -31.72
N LEU A 16 35.16 13.11 -32.59
CA LEU A 16 33.89 12.46 -32.23
C LEU A 16 34.09 11.09 -31.54
N ILE A 17 35.12 10.33 -31.92
CA ILE A 17 35.49 9.08 -31.24
C ILE A 17 36.16 9.36 -29.89
N ALA A 18 37.03 10.39 -29.79
CA ALA A 18 37.67 10.79 -28.55
C ALA A 18 36.70 11.49 -27.57
N SER A 19 35.71 12.23 -28.07
CA SER A 19 34.64 12.84 -27.26
C SER A 19 33.50 11.89 -26.92
N SER A 20 33.39 10.74 -27.60
CA SER A 20 32.54 9.62 -27.16
C SER A 20 33.24 8.65 -26.21
N GLN A 21 34.53 8.86 -25.93
CA GLN A 21 35.30 8.08 -24.96
C GLN A 21 35.35 8.68 -23.55
N SER A 22 34.59 9.73 -23.25
CA SER A 22 34.15 10.01 -21.88
C SER A 22 32.89 9.18 -21.53
N LEU A 23 32.84 7.93 -21.96
CA LEU A 23 32.08 6.92 -21.25
C LEU A 23 32.88 6.65 -19.99
N GLU A 24 32.62 7.41 -18.92
CA GLU A 24 32.90 6.94 -17.58
C GLU A 24 32.25 5.55 -17.50
N PHE A 25 33.07 4.50 -17.59
CA PHE A 25 32.68 3.18 -17.17
C PHE A 25 32.43 3.29 -15.66
N LYS A 26 31.20 3.68 -15.29
CA LYS A 26 30.72 3.59 -13.91
C LYS A 26 31.07 2.19 -13.45
N LYS A 27 31.97 2.10 -12.46
CA LYS A 27 32.35 0.81 -11.86
C LYS A 27 31.06 0.15 -11.40
N LYS A 28 30.77 -1.04 -11.92
CA LYS A 28 29.60 -1.83 -11.52
C LYS A 28 29.63 -2.02 -10.00
N HIS A 29 28.55 -1.64 -9.32
CA HIS A 29 28.42 -1.78 -7.88
C HIS A 29 28.65 -3.22 -7.44
N LYS A 30 29.57 -3.45 -6.50
CA LYS A 30 30.00 -4.81 -6.11
C LYS A 30 29.37 -5.21 -4.78
N ILE A 31 28.45 -6.17 -4.83
CA ILE A 31 27.91 -6.86 -3.65
C ILE A 31 28.90 -7.96 -3.23
N LYS A 32 29.42 -7.88 -2.00
CA LYS A 32 30.51 -8.76 -1.50
C LYS A 32 30.02 -10.11 -0.98
N GLY A 33 28.91 -10.15 -0.24
CA GLY A 33 28.38 -11.37 0.38
C GLY A 33 27.65 -12.29 -0.59
N PRO A 34 27.25 -13.51 -0.16
CA PRO A 34 26.59 -14.48 -1.04
C PRO A 34 25.20 -14.01 -1.50
N ILE A 35 24.53 -13.21 -0.69
CA ILE A 35 23.18 -12.73 -0.98
C ILE A 35 23.22 -11.55 -1.95
N LYS A 36 22.56 -11.71 -3.11
CA LYS A 36 22.37 -10.70 -4.15
C LYS A 36 20.93 -10.19 -4.24
N THR A 37 19.99 -10.98 -3.73
CA THR A 37 18.55 -10.69 -3.71
C THR A 37 18.00 -10.84 -2.29
N LEU A 38 17.42 -9.78 -1.73
CA LEU A 38 16.63 -9.84 -0.51
C LEU A 38 15.15 -9.69 -0.87
N VAL A 39 14.33 -10.66 -0.47
CA VAL A 39 12.88 -10.63 -0.61
C VAL A 39 12.25 -10.31 0.74
N VAL A 40 11.37 -9.32 0.81
CA VAL A 40 10.69 -8.88 2.03
C VAL A 40 9.18 -9.06 1.89
N ILE A 41 8.58 -9.70 2.89
CA ILE A 41 7.13 -9.92 3.03
C ILE A 41 6.72 -9.36 4.39
N ILE A 42 5.72 -8.48 4.42
CA ILE A 42 5.22 -7.84 5.65
C ILE A 42 3.76 -8.24 5.83
N MET A 43 3.49 -9.22 6.68
CA MET A 43 2.16 -9.71 7.03
C MET A 43 1.46 -8.75 8.01
N GLU A 44 0.18 -8.99 8.28
CA GLU A 44 -0.76 -8.25 9.12
C GLU A 44 -1.31 -9.14 10.25
N ASN A 45 -2.02 -8.55 11.18
CA ASN A 45 -1.41 -8.15 12.44
C ASN A 45 -1.42 -9.26 13.50
N ARG A 46 -0.24 -9.66 13.99
CA ARG A 46 -0.07 -10.74 14.97
C ARG A 46 1.14 -10.53 15.86
N SER A 47 1.01 -10.76 17.17
CA SER A 47 2.14 -10.80 18.09
C SER A 47 2.99 -12.06 17.88
N PHE A 48 4.24 -12.03 18.36
CA PHE A 48 5.09 -13.22 18.34
C PHE A 48 4.46 -14.36 19.12
N ASP A 49 3.97 -14.11 20.33
CA ASP A 49 3.37 -15.16 21.15
C ASP A 49 2.08 -15.75 20.56
N HIS A 50 1.32 -14.98 19.79
CA HIS A 50 0.13 -15.48 19.10
C HIS A 50 0.49 -16.54 18.04
N ILE A 51 1.59 -16.36 17.31
CA ILE A 51 1.99 -17.25 16.19
C ILE A 51 2.99 -18.32 16.61
N TYR A 52 4.04 -17.94 17.36
CA TYR A 52 5.17 -18.80 17.72
C TYR A 52 5.31 -19.04 19.22
N GLY A 53 4.54 -18.36 20.09
CA GLY A 53 4.70 -18.49 21.54
C GLY A 53 4.64 -19.93 22.03
N TRP A 54 3.67 -20.71 21.52
CA TRP A 54 3.50 -22.12 21.87
C TRP A 54 4.49 -23.08 21.20
N LEU A 55 5.35 -22.60 20.29
CA LEU A 55 6.42 -23.41 19.71
C LEU A 55 7.49 -23.77 20.76
N LYS A 56 7.59 -22.99 21.86
CA LYS A 56 8.49 -23.27 22.99
C LYS A 56 8.37 -24.69 23.54
N ALA A 57 7.16 -25.26 23.50
CA ALA A 57 6.91 -26.63 23.95
C ALA A 57 7.74 -27.69 23.20
N THR A 58 8.11 -27.45 21.94
CA THR A 58 8.98 -28.32 21.13
C THR A 58 10.34 -27.68 20.82
N ARG A 59 10.47 -26.37 21.03
CA ARG A 59 11.66 -25.55 20.79
C ARG A 59 11.97 -24.70 22.04
N PRO A 60 12.50 -25.31 23.12
CA PRO A 60 12.71 -24.61 24.40
C PRO A 60 13.80 -23.52 24.33
N ASP A 61 14.53 -23.46 23.22
CA ASP A 61 15.46 -22.40 22.85
C ASP A 61 14.78 -21.08 22.46
N ILE A 62 13.47 -21.09 22.15
CA ILE A 62 12.71 -19.89 21.82
C ILE A 62 12.17 -19.20 23.08
N ASP A 63 12.30 -17.88 23.17
CA ASP A 63 11.64 -17.02 24.16
C ASP A 63 10.12 -16.93 23.93
N GLY A 64 9.40 -18.04 24.16
CA GLY A 64 7.94 -18.17 24.00
C GLY A 64 7.20 -18.42 25.32
N LEU A 65 5.95 -18.88 25.22
CA LEU A 65 5.01 -19.02 26.32
C LEU A 65 5.22 -20.32 27.13
N ASP A 66 5.18 -20.21 28.46
CA ASP A 66 5.18 -21.33 29.40
C ASP A 66 3.76 -21.78 29.79
N GLY A 67 2.75 -20.93 29.58
CA GLY A 67 1.34 -21.21 29.87
C GLY A 67 0.84 -20.67 31.22
N ASP A 68 1.73 -20.02 31.98
CA ASP A 68 1.41 -19.39 33.26
C ASP A 68 1.27 -17.86 33.18
N GLU A 69 1.63 -17.28 32.03
CA GLU A 69 1.43 -15.88 31.72
C GLU A 69 -0.05 -15.52 31.80
N SER A 70 -0.33 -14.32 32.30
CA SER A 70 -1.70 -13.86 32.48
C SER A 70 -1.81 -12.36 32.56
N ASN A 71 -3.00 -11.85 32.27
CA ASN A 71 -3.40 -10.46 32.47
C ASN A 71 -4.68 -10.43 33.30
N ARG A 72 -4.88 -9.34 34.04
CA ARG A 72 -6.15 -9.08 34.72
C ARG A 72 -7.08 -8.32 33.80
N VAL A 73 -8.38 -8.59 33.89
CA VAL A 73 -9.40 -7.81 33.18
C VAL A 73 -9.44 -6.35 33.67
N VAL A 74 -9.13 -6.12 34.95
CA VAL A 74 -8.93 -4.78 35.51
C VAL A 74 -7.62 -4.77 36.28
N VAL A 75 -6.60 -4.14 35.73
CA VAL A 75 -5.21 -4.13 36.23
C VAL A 75 -5.13 -3.57 37.65
N THR A 76 -5.92 -2.55 37.96
CA THR A 76 -5.91 -1.87 39.26
C THR A 76 -6.67 -2.62 40.36
N ASN A 77 -7.44 -3.65 40.02
CA ASN A 77 -8.23 -4.43 40.97
C ASN A 77 -7.59 -5.82 41.19
N PRO A 78 -6.99 -6.10 42.36
CA PRO A 78 -6.34 -7.38 42.64
C PRO A 78 -7.30 -8.57 42.69
N ASP A 79 -8.61 -8.33 42.84
CA ASP A 79 -9.66 -9.35 42.84
C ASP A 79 -10.30 -9.54 41.45
N SER A 80 -9.85 -8.78 40.44
CA SER A 80 -10.33 -8.91 39.07
C SER A 80 -9.98 -10.27 38.47
N GLU A 81 -10.86 -10.75 37.57
CA GLU A 81 -10.63 -11.96 36.79
C GLU A 81 -9.23 -11.97 36.16
N VAL A 82 -8.57 -13.11 36.30
CA VAL A 82 -7.28 -13.38 35.68
C VAL A 82 -7.50 -14.21 34.43
N VAL A 83 -7.12 -13.66 33.28
CA VAL A 83 -7.13 -14.35 32.01
C VAL A 83 -5.73 -14.90 31.76
N LYS A 84 -5.58 -16.22 31.80
CA LYS A 84 -4.34 -16.90 31.43
C LYS A 84 -4.21 -17.00 29.92
N VAL A 85 -2.97 -17.07 29.43
CA VAL A 85 -2.71 -17.46 28.06
C VAL A 85 -3.27 -18.85 27.76
N SER A 86 -3.67 -19.07 26.52
CA SER A 86 -4.21 -20.35 26.04
C SER A 86 -3.74 -20.63 24.62
N ASN A 87 -3.86 -21.87 24.17
CA ASN A 87 -3.47 -22.28 22.81
C ASN A 87 -4.66 -22.73 21.96
N ASP A 88 -5.82 -22.14 22.17
CA ASP A 88 -7.06 -22.52 21.47
C ASP A 88 -7.46 -21.54 20.37
N ALA A 89 -6.56 -20.64 19.94
CA ALA A 89 -6.80 -19.76 18.82
C ALA A 89 -7.05 -20.56 17.53
N LEU A 90 -8.09 -20.15 16.80
CA LEU A 90 -8.45 -20.67 15.49
C LEU A 90 -8.75 -19.49 14.55
N PHE A 91 -10.02 -19.20 14.30
CA PHE A 91 -10.40 -18.03 13.54
C PHE A 91 -10.85 -16.92 14.48
N ILE A 92 -10.23 -15.75 14.33
CA ILE A 92 -10.54 -14.57 15.13
C ILE A 92 -11.34 -13.59 14.27
N ASP A 93 -12.66 -13.49 14.53
CA ASP A 93 -13.55 -12.61 13.76
C ASP A 93 -13.51 -11.14 14.22
N SER A 94 -13.02 -10.89 15.43
CA SER A 94 -12.87 -9.54 15.99
C SER A 94 -11.51 -8.95 15.61
N ASP A 95 -11.48 -7.62 15.44
CA ASP A 95 -10.27 -6.84 15.22
C ASP A 95 -9.92 -6.08 16.51
N PRO A 96 -9.00 -6.60 17.36
CA PRO A 96 -8.68 -5.98 18.64
C PRO A 96 -8.00 -4.62 18.47
N GLY A 97 -8.19 -3.72 19.43
CA GLY A 97 -7.59 -2.40 19.42
C GLY A 97 -6.07 -2.41 19.23
N HIS A 98 -5.61 -1.75 18.17
CA HIS A 98 -4.19 -1.61 17.83
C HIS A 98 -3.83 -0.14 17.49
N SER A 99 -4.62 0.80 18.01
CA SER A 99 -4.28 2.23 17.98
C SER A 99 -3.16 2.56 18.96
N PHE A 100 -2.45 3.68 18.77
CA PHE A 100 -1.43 4.14 19.72
C PHE A 100 -1.93 4.20 21.18
N GLN A 101 -3.18 4.58 21.38
CA GLN A 101 -3.81 4.62 22.70
C GLN A 101 -3.97 3.22 23.29
N ALA A 102 -4.54 2.30 22.51
CA ALA A 102 -4.78 0.92 22.90
C ALA A 102 -3.46 0.23 23.23
N ILE A 103 -2.47 0.35 22.34
CA ILE A 103 -1.16 -0.28 22.50
C ILE A 103 -0.43 0.25 23.74
N ARG A 104 -0.51 1.55 24.03
CA ARG A 104 0.02 2.11 25.28
C ARG A 104 -0.64 1.47 26.50
N GLU A 105 -1.97 1.33 26.50
CA GLU A 105 -2.67 0.69 27.62
C GLU A 105 -2.28 -0.78 27.75
N GLN A 106 -2.17 -1.52 26.64
CA GLN A 106 -1.73 -2.92 26.62
C GLN A 106 -0.36 -3.11 27.27
N ILE A 107 0.61 -2.26 26.88
CA ILE A 107 1.99 -2.31 27.37
C ILE A 107 2.12 -1.95 28.86
N PHE A 108 1.42 -0.91 29.32
CA PHE A 108 1.64 -0.33 30.66
C PHE A 108 0.52 -0.63 31.67
N GLY A 109 -0.58 -1.24 31.22
CA GLY A 109 -1.80 -1.42 32.02
C GLY A 109 -2.48 -0.13 32.45
N SER A 110 -2.05 1.01 31.91
CA SER A 110 -2.47 2.35 32.32
C SER A 110 -2.13 3.41 31.27
N ASN A 111 -2.59 4.63 31.53
CA ASN A 111 -2.22 5.81 30.74
C ASN A 111 -0.79 6.31 31.00
N ASP A 112 -0.13 5.85 32.06
CA ASP A 112 1.20 6.30 32.47
C ASP A 112 2.29 5.49 31.77
N SER A 113 2.89 6.06 30.72
CA SER A 113 3.98 5.44 29.96
C SER A 113 5.37 5.75 30.51
N THR A 114 5.49 6.24 31.74
CA THR A 114 6.80 6.50 32.39
C THR A 114 7.29 5.32 33.21
N ARG A 115 6.44 4.31 33.40
CA ARG A 115 6.72 3.09 34.15
C ARG A 115 7.35 2.03 33.25
N GLU A 116 7.85 0.97 33.87
CA GLU A 116 8.29 -0.22 33.16
C GLU A 116 7.14 -0.83 32.34
N PRO A 117 7.40 -1.35 31.13
CA PRO A 117 6.40 -1.98 30.27
C PRO A 117 6.06 -3.39 30.79
N LEU A 118 5.09 -3.46 31.69
CA LEU A 118 4.69 -4.70 32.38
C LEU A 118 3.91 -5.69 31.50
N MET A 119 3.47 -5.28 30.31
CA MET A 119 2.69 -6.10 29.38
C MET A 119 1.41 -6.68 30.01
N ASN A 120 0.74 -5.91 30.88
CA ASN A 120 -0.33 -6.41 31.73
C ASN A 120 -1.73 -5.85 31.41
N GLY A 121 -1.84 -5.00 30.39
CA GLY A 121 -3.08 -4.31 30.03
C GLY A 121 -3.85 -4.90 28.86
N PHE A 122 -3.40 -6.00 28.25
CA PHE A 122 -4.02 -6.56 27.04
C PHE A 122 -5.46 -7.03 27.30
N ALA A 123 -5.66 -7.82 28.36
CA ALA A 123 -7.00 -8.28 28.73
C ALA A 123 -7.93 -7.11 29.08
N GLN A 124 -7.43 -6.09 29.81
CA GLN A 124 -8.20 -4.91 30.19
C GLN A 124 -8.64 -4.10 28.97
N GLN A 125 -7.70 -3.79 28.09
CA GLN A 125 -7.96 -2.98 26.91
C GLN A 125 -8.97 -3.68 25.99
N ALA A 126 -8.78 -4.97 25.73
CA ALA A 126 -9.69 -5.75 24.90
C ALA A 126 -11.10 -5.88 25.50
N GLU A 127 -11.21 -6.16 26.80
CA GLU A 127 -12.52 -6.26 27.48
C GLU A 127 -13.29 -4.93 27.43
N SER A 128 -12.57 -3.80 27.46
CA SER A 128 -13.18 -2.47 27.38
C SER A 128 -13.79 -2.17 26.01
N GLU A 129 -13.29 -2.80 24.93
CA GLU A 129 -13.83 -2.66 23.59
C GLU A 129 -15.00 -3.60 23.32
N ASN A 130 -14.88 -4.86 23.75
CA ASN A 130 -15.95 -5.84 23.63
C ASN A 130 -15.86 -6.90 24.73
N LEU A 131 -17.00 -7.19 25.37
CA LEU A 131 -17.08 -8.19 26.43
C LEU A 131 -16.61 -9.56 25.94
N GLY A 132 -15.74 -10.21 26.72
CA GLY A 132 -15.13 -11.50 26.41
C GLY A 132 -13.93 -11.46 25.45
N MET A 133 -13.59 -10.30 24.86
CA MET A 133 -12.45 -10.18 23.96
C MET A 133 -11.11 -10.38 24.68
N SER A 134 -11.07 -10.20 26.01
CA SER A 134 -9.90 -10.51 26.84
C SER A 134 -9.36 -11.94 26.61
N ARG A 135 -10.23 -12.94 26.48
CA ARG A 135 -9.82 -14.33 26.19
C ARG A 135 -9.28 -14.49 24.77
N THR A 136 -9.86 -13.77 23.82
CA THR A 136 -9.44 -13.77 22.41
C THR A 136 -8.02 -13.24 22.28
N VAL A 137 -7.70 -12.08 22.87
CA VAL A 137 -6.37 -11.47 22.75
C VAL A 137 -5.28 -12.22 23.52
N MET A 138 -5.67 -12.99 24.54
CA MET A 138 -4.76 -13.84 25.33
C MET A 138 -4.61 -15.25 24.75
N SER A 139 -5.28 -15.59 23.63
CA SER A 139 -5.13 -16.90 22.99
C SER A 139 -4.01 -16.89 21.94
N GLY A 140 -3.37 -18.04 21.79
CA GLY A 140 -2.28 -18.33 20.87
C GLY A 140 -2.64 -19.51 19.95
N PHE A 141 -2.01 -19.60 18.79
CA PHE A 141 -2.15 -20.76 17.92
C PHE A 141 -1.28 -21.92 18.39
N LYS A 142 -1.79 -23.15 18.25
CA LYS A 142 -0.93 -24.33 18.36
C LYS A 142 -0.04 -24.48 17.12
N PRO A 143 1.21 -24.94 17.26
CA PRO A 143 2.08 -25.22 16.13
C PRO A 143 1.45 -26.12 15.06
N GLU A 144 0.65 -27.12 15.46
CA GLU A 144 0.05 -28.06 14.49
C GLU A 144 -1.04 -27.44 13.61
N ILE A 145 -1.61 -26.31 14.02
CA ILE A 145 -2.59 -25.54 13.23
C ILE A 145 -1.88 -24.58 12.25
N LEU A 146 -0.62 -24.26 12.52
CA LEU A 146 0.25 -23.42 11.70
C LEU A 146 1.40 -24.22 11.06
N PRO A 147 1.13 -25.27 10.27
CA PRO A 147 2.17 -26.18 9.80
C PRO A 147 3.22 -25.52 8.89
N VAL A 148 2.85 -24.49 8.12
CA VAL A 148 3.81 -23.79 7.25
C VAL A 148 4.77 -22.94 8.07
N TYR A 149 4.24 -22.15 9.00
CA TYR A 149 5.02 -21.28 9.86
C TYR A 149 5.90 -22.09 10.81
N THR A 150 5.36 -23.16 11.38
CA THR A 150 6.11 -24.11 12.22
C THR A 150 7.27 -24.74 11.48
N GLU A 151 7.06 -25.22 10.25
CA GLU A 151 8.14 -25.80 9.44
C GLU A 151 9.24 -24.77 9.14
N LEU A 152 8.86 -23.55 8.74
CA LEU A 152 9.82 -22.49 8.46
C LEU A 152 10.68 -22.13 9.69
N ALA A 153 10.08 -22.07 10.87
CA ALA A 153 10.80 -21.82 12.12
C ALA A 153 11.75 -22.98 12.52
N ASN A 154 11.41 -24.21 12.15
CA ASN A 154 12.25 -25.39 12.40
C ASN A 154 13.37 -25.55 11.37
N GLU A 155 13.17 -25.10 10.14
CA GLU A 155 14.11 -25.30 9.04
C GLU A 155 15.08 -24.12 8.84
N PHE A 156 14.73 -22.93 9.31
CA PHE A 156 15.50 -21.71 9.12
C PHE A 156 15.71 -20.95 10.44
N ALA A 157 15.83 -19.62 10.40
CA ALA A 157 15.99 -18.78 11.58
C ALA A 157 14.70 -18.08 11.97
N VAL A 158 14.33 -18.15 13.25
CA VAL A 158 13.28 -17.32 13.85
C VAL A 158 13.94 -16.24 14.73
N PHE A 159 13.45 -15.00 14.63
CA PHE A 159 13.81 -13.97 15.61
C PHE A 159 12.79 -14.01 16.73
N ASP A 160 13.24 -14.24 17.96
CA ASP A 160 12.38 -14.19 19.15
C ASP A 160 12.45 -12.85 19.87
N ARG A 161 13.15 -11.85 19.31
CA ARG A 161 13.23 -10.48 19.83
C ARG A 161 13.17 -9.41 18.72
N TRP A 162 12.25 -9.57 17.76
CA TRP A 162 11.94 -8.56 16.74
C TRP A 162 10.70 -7.75 17.14
N PHE A 163 10.84 -6.42 17.24
CA PHE A 163 9.77 -5.54 17.72
C PHE A 163 9.18 -4.69 16.60
N ALA A 164 7.90 -4.37 16.69
CA ALA A 164 7.32 -3.28 15.93
C ALA A 164 8.10 -1.99 16.23
N SER A 165 8.43 -1.19 15.20
CA SER A 165 9.28 0.00 15.38
C SER A 165 8.65 1.07 16.25
N VAL A 166 7.32 1.12 16.31
CA VAL A 166 6.54 2.07 17.10
C VAL A 166 5.29 1.41 17.68
N PRO A 167 4.82 1.82 18.87
CA PRO A 167 3.57 1.34 19.46
C PRO A 167 2.36 2.04 18.81
N ALA A 168 2.19 1.84 17.50
CA ALA A 168 1.16 2.47 16.68
C ALA A 168 0.62 1.47 15.64
N SER A 169 -0.44 1.85 14.93
CA SER A 169 -1.10 1.00 13.94
C SER A 169 -0.20 0.64 12.75
N THR A 170 -0.73 -0.19 11.84
CA THR A 170 -0.09 -0.73 10.65
C THR A 170 0.81 0.27 9.91
N GLN A 171 0.25 1.39 9.50
CA GLN A 171 0.89 2.23 8.49
C GLN A 171 2.17 2.94 8.97
N PRO A 172 2.21 3.54 10.18
CA PRO A 172 3.45 3.96 10.80
C PRO A 172 4.52 2.88 10.79
N ASN A 173 4.21 1.64 11.19
CA ASN A 173 5.17 0.55 11.23
C ASN A 173 5.66 0.13 9.83
N ARG A 174 4.75 0.02 8.85
CA ARG A 174 5.12 -0.20 7.43
C ARG A 174 6.03 0.90 6.87
N PHE A 175 5.95 2.14 7.36
CA PHE A 175 6.91 3.18 6.97
C PHE A 175 8.33 2.92 7.47
N TYR A 176 8.49 2.45 8.71
CA TYR A 176 9.82 2.12 9.23
C TYR A 176 10.53 1.03 8.43
N VAL A 177 9.78 0.03 7.92
CA VAL A 177 10.32 -1.05 7.06
C VAL A 177 11.10 -0.50 5.86
N HIS A 178 10.62 0.59 5.25
CA HIS A 178 11.19 1.10 4.01
C HIS A 178 11.88 2.45 4.12
N SER A 179 11.72 3.17 5.23
CA SER A 179 12.27 4.52 5.40
C SER A 179 12.88 4.81 6.77
N ALA A 180 12.84 3.85 7.71
CA ALA A 180 13.35 4.00 9.08
C ALA A 180 12.75 5.20 9.86
N THR A 181 11.59 5.69 9.44
CA THR A 181 10.78 6.72 10.12
C THR A 181 9.35 6.68 9.60
N SER A 182 8.38 7.08 10.42
CA SER A 182 7.01 7.36 9.99
C SER A 182 6.79 8.84 9.66
N HIS A 183 7.85 9.66 9.65
CA HIS A 183 7.78 11.11 9.46
C HIS A 183 6.82 11.79 10.46
N GLY A 184 6.86 11.35 11.71
CA GLY A 184 5.98 11.87 12.76
C GLY A 184 4.57 11.30 12.79
N ALA A 185 4.20 10.40 11.87
CA ALA A 185 2.89 9.76 11.88
C ALA A 185 2.78 8.69 12.98
N MET A 186 1.72 8.77 13.78
CA MET A 186 1.28 7.73 14.73
C MET A 186 -0.02 7.04 14.28
N SER A 187 -0.62 7.56 13.23
CA SER A 187 -1.82 7.12 12.54
C SER A 187 -1.91 7.93 11.24
N ASN A 188 -3.05 7.87 10.55
CA ASN A 188 -3.27 8.59 9.31
C ASN A 188 -3.11 10.12 9.41
N VAL A 189 -2.13 10.66 8.67
CA VAL A 189 -1.96 12.11 8.49
C VAL A 189 -2.52 12.51 7.12
N ARG A 190 -3.76 13.03 7.11
CA ARG A 190 -4.53 13.33 5.88
C ARG A 190 -3.79 14.17 4.82
N LYS A 191 -2.96 15.12 5.27
CA LYS A 191 -2.20 16.03 4.38
C LYS A 191 -1.10 15.28 3.63
N ASP A 192 -0.41 14.36 4.31
CA ASP A 192 0.73 13.64 3.74
C ASP A 192 0.28 12.49 2.85
N LEU A 193 -0.93 11.95 3.08
CA LEU A 193 -1.57 11.01 2.15
C LEU A 193 -1.72 11.61 0.74
N ILE A 194 -2.13 12.88 0.64
CA ILE A 194 -2.36 13.58 -0.63
C ILE A 194 -1.07 13.72 -1.43
N HIS A 195 -0.02 14.26 -0.80
CA HIS A 195 1.25 14.52 -1.48
C HIS A 195 2.15 13.29 -1.58
N GLY A 196 1.85 12.25 -0.79
CA GLY A 196 2.76 11.17 -0.50
C GLY A 196 3.74 11.57 0.60
N PHE A 197 4.13 10.58 1.39
CA PHE A 197 5.08 10.73 2.48
C PHE A 197 6.47 11.11 1.93
N PRO A 198 7.09 12.20 2.42
CA PRO A 198 8.25 12.82 1.77
C PRO A 198 9.60 12.18 2.12
N GLN A 199 9.63 11.31 3.14
CA GLN A 199 10.88 10.72 3.62
C GLN A 199 11.58 9.88 2.55
N LYS A 200 12.91 9.91 2.60
CA LYS A 200 13.76 9.08 1.74
C LYS A 200 13.58 7.61 2.09
N THR A 201 13.53 6.76 1.07
CA THR A 201 13.34 5.32 1.23
C THR A 201 14.60 4.52 0.95
N ILE A 202 14.59 3.24 1.31
CA ILE A 202 15.62 2.28 0.90
C ILE A 202 15.62 2.10 -0.63
N PHE A 203 14.47 2.23 -1.29
CA PHE A 203 14.37 2.19 -2.75
C PHE A 203 15.14 3.33 -3.41
N ASP A 204 15.06 4.54 -2.84
CA ASP A 204 15.85 5.68 -3.30
C ASP A 204 17.35 5.42 -3.13
N SER A 205 17.75 4.81 -2.01
CA SER A 205 19.16 4.46 -1.77
C SER A 205 19.67 3.39 -2.76
N LEU A 206 18.84 2.43 -3.15
CA LEU A 206 19.20 1.42 -4.14
C LEU A 206 19.37 2.05 -5.53
N ASP A 207 18.42 2.89 -5.93
CA ASP A 207 18.46 3.61 -7.21
C ASP A 207 19.69 4.51 -7.33
N GLU A 208 20.05 5.23 -6.26
CA GLU A 208 21.26 6.07 -6.20
C GLU A 208 22.56 5.26 -6.35
N ASN A 209 22.54 3.97 -6.03
CA ASN A 209 23.67 3.06 -6.09
C ASN A 209 23.61 2.12 -7.32
N ASP A 210 22.79 2.46 -8.32
CA ASP A 210 22.60 1.67 -9.55
C ASP A 210 22.17 0.20 -9.27
N LEU A 211 21.43 -0.03 -8.17
CA LEU A 211 20.86 -1.32 -7.80
C LEU A 211 19.36 -1.39 -8.10
N SER A 212 18.88 -2.60 -8.36
CA SER A 212 17.50 -2.83 -8.78
C SER A 212 16.59 -3.14 -7.60
N PHE A 213 15.36 -2.61 -7.65
CA PHE A 213 14.27 -3.05 -6.80
C PHE A 213 13.01 -3.38 -7.61
N GLY A 214 12.08 -4.09 -7.00
CA GLY A 214 10.77 -4.39 -7.59
C GLY A 214 9.72 -4.68 -6.53
N ILE A 215 8.49 -4.24 -6.81
CA ILE A 215 7.33 -4.38 -5.92
C ILE A 215 6.33 -5.29 -6.62
N TYR A 216 6.09 -6.45 -6.02
CA TYR A 216 5.20 -7.49 -6.54
C TYR A 216 3.93 -7.50 -5.70
N TYR A 217 2.86 -6.93 -6.23
CA TYR A 217 1.62 -6.69 -5.49
C TYR A 217 0.45 -7.48 -6.09
N GLN A 218 -0.56 -7.77 -5.25
CA GLN A 218 -1.74 -8.51 -5.68
C GLN A 218 -2.95 -7.62 -5.96
N ASN A 219 -3.21 -6.59 -5.13
CA ASN A 219 -4.26 -5.60 -5.39
C ASN A 219 -3.73 -4.15 -5.38
N ILE A 220 -3.39 -3.59 -4.23
CA ILE A 220 -2.84 -2.24 -4.09
C ILE A 220 -1.50 -2.26 -3.37
N PRO A 221 -0.43 -1.66 -3.93
CA PRO A 221 0.86 -1.61 -3.25
C PRO A 221 0.90 -0.48 -2.22
N ALA A 222 0.96 -0.80 -0.93
CA ALA A 222 1.11 0.14 0.18
C ALA A 222 2.41 0.94 0.06
N THR A 223 3.44 0.43 -0.59
CA THR A 223 4.64 1.20 -0.95
C THR A 223 4.33 2.50 -1.73
N LEU A 224 3.17 2.64 -2.40
CA LEU A 224 2.76 3.90 -3.02
C LEU A 224 2.36 5.01 -2.03
N PHE A 225 2.36 4.79 -0.71
CA PHE A 225 2.26 5.91 0.23
C PHE A 225 3.46 6.86 0.16
N PHE A 226 4.64 6.38 -0.25
CA PHE A 226 5.83 7.22 -0.41
C PHE A 226 5.75 8.07 -1.67
N ALA A 227 5.96 9.39 -1.53
CA ALA A 227 5.99 10.31 -2.67
C ALA A 227 7.06 9.92 -3.70
N SER A 228 8.21 9.42 -3.24
CA SER A 228 9.30 9.02 -4.14
C SER A 228 8.90 7.87 -5.06
N LEU A 229 8.12 6.90 -4.58
CA LEU A 229 7.64 5.77 -5.37
C LEU A 229 6.51 6.12 -6.34
N ARG A 230 5.91 7.31 -6.22
CA ARG A 230 4.95 7.85 -7.21
C ARG A 230 5.62 8.56 -8.39
N LYS A 231 6.95 8.66 -8.42
CA LYS A 231 7.71 9.27 -9.53
C LYS A 231 7.65 8.39 -10.78
N LEU A 232 7.64 9.03 -11.95
CA LEU A 232 7.55 8.36 -13.25
C LEU A 232 8.62 7.27 -13.43
N LYS A 233 9.89 7.53 -13.06
CA LYS A 233 10.98 6.53 -13.15
C LYS A 233 10.68 5.21 -12.43
N HIS A 234 9.86 5.23 -11.38
CA HIS A 234 9.55 4.05 -10.58
C HIS A 234 8.30 3.29 -11.05
N VAL A 235 7.49 3.84 -11.96
CA VAL A 235 6.24 3.20 -12.43
C VAL A 235 6.49 1.81 -13.02
N THR A 236 7.66 1.60 -13.62
CA THR A 236 8.05 0.31 -14.21
C THR A 236 8.50 -0.74 -13.18
N LYS A 237 8.68 -0.35 -11.91
CA LYS A 237 9.13 -1.21 -10.80
C LYS A 237 7.97 -1.95 -10.12
N PHE A 238 6.73 -1.60 -10.46
CA PHE A 238 5.52 -2.24 -9.96
C PHE A 238 5.09 -3.38 -10.90
N HIS A 239 4.87 -4.54 -10.31
CA HIS A 239 4.66 -5.80 -11.00
C HIS A 239 3.49 -6.58 -10.40
N SER A 240 2.65 -7.15 -11.27
CA SER A 240 1.64 -8.11 -10.83
C SER A 240 2.33 -9.32 -10.21
N TYR A 241 1.94 -9.68 -8.99
CA TYR A 241 2.42 -10.89 -8.32
C TYR A 241 2.13 -12.15 -9.15
N SER A 242 0.87 -12.38 -9.52
CA SER A 242 0.44 -13.62 -10.19
C SER A 242 1.18 -13.91 -11.51
N LEU A 243 1.49 -12.86 -12.29
CA LEU A 243 2.13 -13.00 -13.60
C LEU A 243 3.64 -12.80 -13.57
N LYS A 244 4.12 -11.72 -12.93
CA LYS A 244 5.52 -11.30 -13.05
C LYS A 244 6.42 -11.85 -11.96
N PHE A 245 5.92 -12.03 -10.73
CA PHE A 245 6.74 -12.60 -9.66
C PHE A 245 7.21 -14.01 -10.00
N LYS A 246 6.26 -14.91 -10.30
CA LYS A 246 6.54 -16.29 -10.68
C LYS A 246 7.45 -16.38 -11.92
N LEU A 247 7.24 -15.51 -12.91
CA LEU A 247 8.08 -15.45 -14.11
C LEU A 247 9.51 -14.97 -13.79
N HIS A 248 9.66 -13.89 -13.02
CA HIS A 248 10.98 -13.35 -12.66
C HIS A 248 11.75 -14.35 -11.80
N ALA A 249 11.09 -14.99 -10.82
CA ALA A 249 11.70 -16.05 -10.02
C ALA A 249 12.17 -17.23 -10.89
N LYS A 250 11.30 -17.75 -11.76
CA LYS A 250 11.63 -18.86 -12.68
C LYS A 250 12.81 -18.55 -13.60
N LEU A 251 12.91 -17.31 -14.08
CA LEU A 251 13.96 -16.88 -15.01
C LEU A 251 15.26 -16.42 -14.32
N GLY A 252 15.30 -16.37 -12.98
CA GLY A 252 16.43 -15.81 -12.25
C GLY A 252 16.61 -14.31 -12.49
N LYS A 253 15.50 -13.57 -12.55
CA LYS A 253 15.44 -12.12 -12.84
C LYS A 253 14.80 -11.31 -11.72
N LEU A 254 14.75 -11.83 -10.50
CA LEU A 254 14.34 -11.02 -9.35
C LEU A 254 15.38 -9.90 -9.11
N PRO A 255 14.92 -8.70 -8.73
CA PRO A 255 15.81 -7.57 -8.45
C PRO A 255 16.66 -7.80 -7.19
N ASN A 256 17.54 -6.86 -6.86
CA ASN A 256 18.34 -6.92 -5.65
C ASN A 256 17.47 -6.82 -4.38
N TYR A 257 16.42 -6.00 -4.43
CA TYR A 257 15.46 -5.86 -3.35
C TYR A 257 14.04 -6.05 -3.89
N ALA A 258 13.38 -7.13 -3.49
CA ALA A 258 12.02 -7.46 -3.91
C ALA A 258 11.07 -7.34 -2.72
N VAL A 259 9.98 -6.59 -2.88
CA VAL A 259 8.89 -6.57 -1.89
C VAL A 259 7.71 -7.34 -2.46
N VAL A 260 7.13 -8.25 -1.68
CA VAL A 260 5.93 -8.99 -2.05
C VAL A 260 4.78 -8.55 -1.14
N GLU A 261 3.73 -8.03 -1.74
CA GLU A 261 2.55 -7.51 -1.02
C GLU A 261 1.32 -8.42 -1.19
N GLN A 262 0.52 -8.48 -0.13
CA GLN A 262 -0.60 -9.38 0.04
C GLN A 262 -1.87 -8.88 -0.67
N ARG A 263 -2.96 -9.63 -0.52
CA ARG A 263 -4.31 -9.17 -0.76
C ARG A 263 -4.91 -8.71 0.55
N TYR A 264 -5.19 -7.41 0.63
CA TYR A 264 -5.79 -6.79 1.80
C TYR A 264 -7.32 -6.79 1.83
N PHE A 265 -8.01 -7.18 0.75
CA PHE A 265 -9.48 -7.18 0.67
C PHE A 265 -10.00 -8.62 0.58
N ASP A 266 -10.88 -9.01 1.52
CA ASP A 266 -11.40 -10.38 1.61
C ASP A 266 -12.59 -10.60 0.67
N VAL A 267 -12.28 -10.97 -0.57
CA VAL A 267 -13.26 -11.23 -1.65
C VAL A 267 -13.35 -12.70 -2.01
N GLU A 268 -14.54 -13.19 -2.39
CA GLU A 268 -14.86 -14.59 -2.69
C GLU A 268 -13.93 -15.18 -3.76
N ALA A 269 -13.69 -14.43 -4.84
CA ALA A 269 -12.84 -14.90 -5.93
C ALA A 269 -11.35 -14.96 -5.54
N LEU A 270 -10.90 -14.01 -4.73
CA LEU A 270 -9.50 -13.84 -4.33
C LEU A 270 -9.40 -13.44 -2.85
N PRO A 271 -9.60 -14.39 -1.92
CA PRO A 271 -9.67 -14.11 -0.48
C PRO A 271 -8.40 -13.45 0.05
N ALA A 272 -8.53 -12.64 1.11
CA ALA A 272 -7.39 -11.96 1.72
C ALA A 272 -6.38 -12.98 2.29
N ASN A 273 -5.11 -12.63 2.27
CA ASN A 273 -4.01 -13.56 2.64
C ASN A 273 -2.87 -12.86 3.40
N ASP A 274 -3.20 -11.82 4.15
CA ASP A 274 -2.28 -11.01 4.93
C ASP A 274 -2.19 -11.41 6.41
N ASP A 275 -3.06 -12.31 6.91
CA ASP A 275 -3.22 -12.72 8.31
C ASP A 275 -3.92 -11.70 9.24
N HIS A 276 -4.34 -10.53 8.74
CA HIS A 276 -5.12 -9.54 9.51
C HIS A 276 -6.41 -10.18 10.07
N PRO A 277 -6.85 -9.94 11.31
CA PRO A 277 -8.20 -10.33 11.74
C PRO A 277 -9.29 -9.51 11.03
N SER A 278 -10.30 -10.07 10.37
CA SER A 278 -10.80 -11.44 10.41
C SER A 278 -10.54 -12.22 9.13
N HIS A 279 -9.33 -12.13 8.60
CA HIS A 279 -8.84 -12.97 7.51
C HIS A 279 -8.32 -14.31 8.06
N ASP A 280 -8.47 -15.36 7.25
CA ASP A 280 -8.11 -16.72 7.65
C ASP A 280 -6.60 -16.94 7.54
N VAL A 281 -5.95 -17.23 8.67
CA VAL A 281 -4.51 -17.50 8.74
C VAL A 281 -4.11 -18.73 7.88
N ALA A 282 -5.03 -19.63 7.55
CA ALA A 282 -4.76 -20.69 6.57
C ALA A 282 -4.46 -20.12 5.16
N LEU A 283 -5.03 -18.98 4.79
CA LEU A 283 -4.77 -18.33 3.51
C LEU A 283 -3.42 -17.63 3.49
N GLY A 284 -3.01 -16.98 4.58
CA GLY A 284 -1.66 -16.42 4.72
C GLY A 284 -0.59 -17.50 4.70
N GLN A 285 -0.81 -18.63 5.39
CA GLN A 285 0.09 -19.79 5.31
C GLN A 285 0.23 -20.32 3.87
N ARG A 286 -0.87 -20.44 3.12
CA ARG A 286 -0.82 -20.86 1.70
C ARG A 286 -0.07 -19.85 0.84
N PHE A 287 -0.24 -18.56 1.10
CA PHE A 287 0.47 -17.50 0.40
C PHE A 287 1.98 -17.56 0.68
N VAL A 288 2.39 -17.64 1.95
CA VAL A 288 3.79 -17.79 2.34
C VAL A 288 4.41 -19.06 1.75
N LYS A 289 3.69 -20.18 1.77
CA LYS A 289 4.12 -21.42 1.11
C LYS A 289 4.33 -21.22 -0.39
N GLU A 290 3.39 -20.58 -1.09
CA GLU A 290 3.53 -20.31 -2.53
C GLU A 290 4.75 -19.44 -2.83
N VAL A 291 4.98 -18.39 -2.03
CA VAL A 291 6.14 -17.50 -2.19
C VAL A 291 7.43 -18.28 -1.95
N TYR A 292 7.52 -19.03 -0.85
CA TYR A 292 8.69 -19.86 -0.52
C TYR A 292 9.00 -20.84 -1.65
N GLU A 293 8.03 -21.65 -2.08
CA GLU A 293 8.26 -22.69 -3.10
C GLU A 293 8.62 -22.08 -4.46
N THR A 294 8.03 -20.93 -4.81
CA THR A 294 8.38 -20.17 -6.02
C THR A 294 9.84 -19.72 -6.00
N LEU A 295 10.32 -19.25 -4.84
CA LEU A 295 11.69 -18.76 -4.65
C LEU A 295 12.69 -19.90 -4.50
N ARG A 296 12.31 -20.96 -3.80
CA ARG A 296 13.10 -22.19 -3.60
C ARG A 296 13.40 -22.90 -4.91
N ALA A 297 12.50 -22.81 -5.89
CA ALA A 297 12.66 -23.34 -7.25
C ALA A 297 13.45 -22.39 -8.18
N SER A 298 13.78 -21.17 -7.74
CA SER A 298 14.50 -20.20 -8.56
C SER A 298 15.98 -20.60 -8.73
N PRO A 299 16.59 -20.36 -9.91
CA PRO A 299 18.04 -20.46 -10.06
C PRO A 299 18.81 -19.46 -9.17
N GLN A 300 18.14 -18.43 -8.62
CA GLN A 300 18.73 -17.47 -7.67
C GLN A 300 18.70 -17.97 -6.20
N TRP A 301 18.21 -19.19 -5.89
CA TRP A 301 18.01 -19.66 -4.51
C TRP A 301 19.27 -19.52 -3.63
N ASN A 302 20.43 -19.90 -4.16
CA ASN A 302 21.70 -19.82 -3.43
C ASN A 302 22.24 -18.39 -3.29
N GLU A 303 21.60 -17.39 -3.90
CA GLU A 303 21.98 -15.98 -3.82
C GLU A 303 20.88 -15.13 -3.18
N MET A 304 19.88 -15.76 -2.53
CA MET A 304 18.76 -15.03 -1.94
C MET A 304 18.59 -15.25 -0.43
N ALA A 305 18.00 -14.24 0.19
CA ALA A 305 17.42 -14.30 1.51
C ALA A 305 15.97 -13.82 1.43
N ILE A 306 15.09 -14.43 2.24
CA ILE A 306 13.69 -14.05 2.38
C ILE A 306 13.49 -13.68 3.84
N LEU A 307 12.93 -12.49 4.08
CA LEU A 307 12.51 -12.05 5.40
C LEU A 307 10.99 -11.95 5.41
N ILE A 308 10.37 -12.68 6.32
CA ILE A 308 8.93 -12.59 6.58
C ILE A 308 8.78 -11.98 7.97
N THR A 309 8.13 -10.82 8.05
CA THR A 309 7.82 -10.12 9.30
C THR A 309 6.34 -9.75 9.32
N TYR A 310 5.86 -9.29 10.46
CA TYR A 310 4.58 -8.59 10.59
C TYR A 310 4.82 -7.10 10.81
N ASP A 311 3.83 -6.28 10.50
CA ASP A 311 3.84 -4.83 10.71
C ASP A 311 3.69 -4.45 12.20
N GLU A 312 2.68 -4.98 12.89
CA GLU A 312 2.47 -4.85 14.33
C GLU A 312 1.66 -6.04 14.90
N HIS A 313 1.30 -6.00 16.18
CA HIS A 313 0.84 -7.18 16.92
C HIS A 313 -0.67 -7.41 16.90
N GLY A 314 -1.48 -6.48 16.40
CA GLY A 314 -2.92 -6.64 16.20
C GLY A 314 -3.72 -6.65 17.49
N GLY A 315 -3.16 -6.09 18.58
CA GLY A 315 -3.73 -6.14 19.92
C GLY A 315 -3.62 -7.50 20.63
N PHE A 316 -2.99 -8.51 20.00
CA PHE A 316 -2.76 -9.82 20.63
C PHE A 316 -1.63 -9.76 21.65
N TYR A 317 -1.78 -10.53 22.72
CA TYR A 317 -0.85 -10.57 23.83
C TYR A 317 0.56 -10.98 23.39
N ASP A 318 1.56 -10.33 23.99
CA ASP A 318 2.94 -10.80 24.02
C ASP A 318 3.51 -10.55 25.41
N HIS A 319 4.25 -11.52 25.95
CA HIS A 319 4.77 -11.47 27.30
C HIS A 319 6.06 -10.66 27.41
N VAL A 320 6.78 -10.43 26.31
CA VAL A 320 8.10 -9.79 26.34
C VAL A 320 7.96 -8.27 26.48
N PRO A 321 8.55 -7.66 27.53
CA PRO A 321 8.57 -6.20 27.69
C PRO A 321 9.16 -5.48 26.48
N THR A 322 8.47 -4.45 25.99
CA THR A 322 8.95 -3.65 24.86
C THR A 322 10.17 -2.78 25.24
N PRO A 323 11.15 -2.59 24.35
CA PRO A 323 12.27 -1.68 24.58
C PRO A 323 11.84 -0.20 24.70
N VAL A 324 12.11 0.39 25.87
CA VAL A 324 11.83 1.82 26.19
C VAL A 324 13.08 2.64 26.48
N TYR A 325 14.27 2.03 26.47
CA TYR A 325 15.54 2.67 26.83
C TYR A 325 16.51 2.73 25.66
N GLY A 326 17.11 3.90 25.43
CA GLY A 326 18.15 4.10 24.43
C GLY A 326 17.70 3.96 22.98
N VAL A 327 16.38 4.00 22.73
CA VAL A 327 15.75 3.96 21.41
C VAL A 327 15.76 5.39 20.83
N PRO A 328 16.53 5.71 19.77
CA PRO A 328 16.68 7.10 19.32
C PRO A 328 15.47 7.59 18.52
N SER A 329 15.02 8.83 18.72
CA SER A 329 14.09 9.44 17.74
C SER A 329 14.74 9.42 16.34
N PRO A 330 14.04 8.94 15.29
CA PRO A 330 14.66 8.70 13.98
C PRO A 330 15.18 10.00 13.35
N ASP A 331 14.34 11.03 13.35
CA ASP A 331 14.54 12.31 12.65
C ASP A 331 14.28 13.53 13.56
N GLY A 332 13.93 13.32 14.83
CA GLY A 332 13.62 14.39 15.78
C GLY A 332 12.22 14.99 15.61
N ILE A 333 11.39 14.45 14.72
CA ILE A 333 9.99 14.85 14.57
C ILE A 333 9.19 14.27 15.75
N ILE A 334 8.40 15.11 16.39
CA ILE A 334 7.48 14.71 17.47
C ILE A 334 6.09 14.52 16.87
N GLY A 335 5.39 13.48 17.33
CA GLY A 335 4.02 13.18 16.91
C GLY A 335 3.06 14.31 17.27
N GLY A 336 1.92 14.34 16.58
CA GLY A 336 0.88 15.34 16.83
C GLY A 336 0.14 15.18 18.17
N ASP A 337 -0.78 16.11 18.41
CA ASP A 337 -1.79 16.03 19.46
C ASP A 337 -2.61 14.73 19.33
N PRO A 338 -3.04 14.10 20.44
CA PRO A 338 -2.86 14.51 21.84
C PRO A 338 -1.59 13.94 22.52
N TYR A 339 -0.80 13.12 21.82
CA TYR A 339 0.20 12.27 22.47
C TYR A 339 1.61 12.86 22.50
N TYR A 340 1.96 13.73 21.54
CA TYR A 340 3.30 14.32 21.43
C TYR A 340 4.42 13.28 21.53
N PHE A 341 4.21 12.12 20.90
CA PHE A 341 5.11 10.99 21.01
C PHE A 341 6.45 11.30 20.36
N ARG A 342 7.54 11.02 21.06
CA ARG A 342 8.91 11.38 20.64
C ARG A 342 9.58 10.34 19.75
N PHE A 343 8.91 9.19 19.54
CA PHE A 343 9.46 8.04 18.83
C PHE A 343 10.74 7.51 19.50
N ASP A 344 10.74 7.43 20.84
CA ASP A 344 11.87 7.01 21.68
C ASP A 344 11.59 5.73 22.47
N ARG A 345 10.66 4.91 21.97
CA ARG A 345 10.39 3.52 22.39
C ARG A 345 9.81 2.72 21.23
N LEU A 346 9.91 1.40 21.33
CA LEU A 346 9.36 0.47 20.34
C LEU A 346 7.92 0.06 20.67
N GLY A 347 7.33 -0.72 19.77
CA GLY A 347 6.06 -1.41 19.96
C GLY A 347 6.24 -2.84 20.48
N VAL A 348 5.18 -3.64 20.39
CA VAL A 348 5.17 -5.03 20.86
C VAL A 348 5.97 -5.93 19.90
N ARG A 349 6.45 -7.06 20.40
CA ARG A 349 7.18 -8.06 19.63
C ARG A 349 6.28 -8.69 18.55
N VAL A 350 6.84 -8.90 17.37
CA VAL A 350 6.14 -9.46 16.20
C VAL A 350 6.87 -10.69 15.65
N PRO A 351 6.18 -11.63 14.98
CA PRO A 351 6.80 -12.77 14.35
C PRO A 351 7.77 -12.33 13.26
N THR A 352 8.97 -12.92 13.21
CA THR A 352 9.91 -12.70 12.09
C THR A 352 10.74 -13.95 11.82
N ILE A 353 10.83 -14.35 10.54
CA ILE A 353 11.64 -15.48 10.08
C ILE A 353 12.61 -15.00 8.99
N LEU A 354 13.87 -15.42 9.10
CA LEU A 354 14.88 -15.29 8.06
C LEU A 354 15.15 -16.65 7.40
N ILE A 355 14.91 -16.70 6.08
CA ILE A 355 15.03 -17.89 5.25
C ILE A 355 16.16 -17.68 4.24
N SER A 356 17.14 -18.58 4.24
CA SER A 356 18.20 -18.61 3.24
C SER A 356 18.93 -19.95 3.34
N PRO A 357 19.48 -20.51 2.24
CA PRO A 357 20.37 -21.66 2.35
C PRO A 357 21.68 -21.34 3.10
N TRP A 358 21.97 -20.07 3.38
CA TRP A 358 23.15 -19.66 4.16
C TRP A 358 22.93 -19.65 5.68
N VAL A 359 21.69 -19.86 6.14
CA VAL A 359 21.34 -19.85 7.55
C VAL A 359 21.24 -21.28 8.09
N GLU A 360 21.81 -21.51 9.28
CA GLU A 360 21.76 -22.82 9.94
C GLU A 360 20.33 -23.24 10.26
N LYS A 361 20.09 -24.54 10.18
CA LYS A 361 18.78 -25.13 10.46
C LYS A 361 18.35 -24.88 11.89
N GLY A 362 17.11 -24.44 12.09
CA GLY A 362 16.51 -24.28 13.42
C GLY A 362 17.19 -23.21 14.27
N THR A 363 17.76 -22.17 13.66
CA THR A 363 18.42 -21.08 14.39
C THR A 363 17.39 -20.24 15.15
N VAL A 364 17.71 -19.82 16.38
CA VAL A 364 17.00 -18.74 17.07
C VAL A 364 17.90 -17.52 17.14
N ILE A 365 17.41 -16.39 16.66
CA ILE A 365 18.10 -15.11 16.70
C ILE A 365 17.48 -14.28 17.82
N HIS A 366 18.26 -14.11 18.89
CA HIS A 366 17.87 -13.36 20.07
C HIS A 366 18.13 -11.85 19.91
N LEU A 367 18.94 -11.26 20.80
CA LEU A 367 19.35 -9.86 20.73
C LEU A 367 20.41 -9.64 19.64
N PRO A 368 20.42 -8.46 18.99
CA PRO A 368 21.48 -8.11 18.06
C PRO A 368 22.79 -7.76 18.78
N ASP A 369 23.92 -7.92 18.08
CA ASP A 369 25.25 -7.54 18.56
C ASP A 369 25.56 -6.02 18.43
N GLY A 370 24.59 -5.19 18.08
CA GLY A 370 24.78 -3.73 17.96
C GLY A 370 24.10 -3.14 16.72
N PRO A 371 24.33 -1.84 16.39
CA PRO A 371 25.52 -1.02 16.68
C PRO A 371 25.75 -0.45 18.08
N THR A 372 24.77 -0.51 18.99
CA THR A 372 24.92 -0.07 20.39
C THR A 372 24.45 -1.16 21.36
N ALA A 373 24.79 -1.04 22.64
CA ALA A 373 24.33 -2.00 23.66
C ALA A 373 22.81 -2.03 23.84
N THR A 374 22.09 -1.00 23.36
CA THR A 374 20.63 -0.94 23.42
C THR A 374 19.96 -1.34 22.12
N SER A 375 20.71 -1.62 21.05
CA SER A 375 20.17 -2.02 19.75
C SER A 375 19.20 -3.18 19.88
N GLN A 376 18.15 -3.14 19.06
CA GLN A 376 17.13 -4.19 18.98
C GLN A 376 16.90 -4.53 17.50
N PHE A 377 16.37 -5.73 17.25
CA PHE A 377 15.77 -6.01 15.96
C PHE A 377 14.37 -5.37 15.91
N GLU A 378 14.14 -4.55 14.90
CA GLU A 378 12.87 -3.88 14.59
C GLU A 378 12.85 -3.52 13.11
N HIS A 379 11.76 -2.98 12.56
CA HIS A 379 11.60 -2.85 11.10
C HIS A 379 12.72 -2.10 10.38
N SER A 380 13.39 -1.15 11.05
CA SER A 380 14.54 -0.43 10.47
C SER A 380 15.84 -1.25 10.42
N SER A 381 15.84 -2.43 11.04
CA SER A 381 16.87 -3.46 10.85
C SER A 381 16.92 -3.93 9.40
N ILE A 382 15.82 -3.81 8.65
CA ILE A 382 15.73 -4.16 7.22
C ILE A 382 16.56 -3.17 6.38
N PRO A 383 16.29 -1.86 6.33
CA PRO A 383 17.10 -0.92 5.57
C PRO A 383 18.55 -0.87 6.08
N ALA A 384 18.81 -1.03 7.39
CA ALA A 384 20.15 -1.14 7.94
C ALA A 384 20.91 -2.35 7.36
N THR A 385 20.26 -3.51 7.33
CA THR A 385 20.84 -4.74 6.78
C THR A 385 21.04 -4.63 5.26
N VAL A 386 20.07 -4.08 4.51
CA VAL A 386 20.20 -3.87 3.06
C VAL A 386 21.41 -3.00 2.73
N LYS A 387 21.63 -1.91 3.48
CA LYS A 387 22.78 -1.02 3.32
C LYS A 387 24.10 -1.76 3.48
N LYS A 388 24.22 -2.59 4.52
CA LYS A 388 25.42 -3.40 4.75
C LYS A 388 25.59 -4.50 3.72
N LEU A 389 24.55 -5.30 3.48
CA LEU A 389 24.55 -6.45 2.59
C LEU A 389 24.96 -6.06 1.17
N PHE A 390 24.40 -4.95 0.68
CA PHE A 390 24.67 -4.46 -0.67
C PHE A 390 25.77 -3.41 -0.72
N ASN A 391 26.43 -3.07 0.39
CA ASN A 391 27.54 -2.11 0.43
C ASN A 391 27.15 -0.77 -0.21
N LEU A 392 26.01 -0.19 0.19
CA LEU A 392 25.54 1.10 -0.32
C LEU A 392 26.43 2.25 0.18
N GLU A 393 26.59 3.31 -0.63
CA GLU A 393 27.41 4.49 -0.27
C GLU A 393 26.79 5.33 0.86
N SER A 394 25.46 5.33 0.99
CA SER A 394 24.75 6.03 2.06
C SER A 394 24.76 5.23 3.37
N ASN A 395 25.35 5.80 4.42
CA ASN A 395 25.48 5.16 5.72
C ASN A 395 24.12 4.74 6.32
N PHE A 396 23.15 5.65 6.44
CA PHE A 396 21.84 5.40 7.07
C PHE A 396 20.75 6.32 6.50
N LEU A 397 19.48 5.96 6.64
CA LEU A 397 18.32 6.79 6.31
C LEU A 397 18.00 7.78 7.43
N THR A 398 18.06 7.32 8.69
CA THR A 398 17.76 8.08 9.89
C THR A 398 18.68 7.66 11.05
N LYS A 399 18.44 8.16 12.26
CA LYS A 399 19.12 7.65 13.47
C LYS A 399 18.62 6.27 13.88
N ARG A 400 17.44 5.85 13.41
CA ARG A 400 16.83 4.58 13.79
C ARG A 400 17.53 3.41 13.11
N ASP A 401 17.74 3.42 11.79
CA ASP A 401 18.50 2.36 11.10
C ASP A 401 20.01 2.44 11.40
N ALA A 402 20.52 3.58 11.86
CA ALA A 402 21.86 3.69 12.43
C ALA A 402 22.03 2.97 13.78
N TRP A 403 20.92 2.75 14.50
CA TRP A 403 20.87 2.11 15.81
C TRP A 403 20.34 0.68 15.75
N ALA A 404 19.52 0.35 14.76
CA ALA A 404 18.87 -0.94 14.62
C ALA A 404 19.89 -2.09 14.48
N GLY A 405 19.55 -3.24 15.03
CA GLY A 405 20.27 -4.49 14.79
C GLY A 405 20.36 -4.82 13.31
N THR A 406 21.41 -5.51 12.88
CA THR A 406 21.49 -6.03 11.51
C THR A 406 21.75 -7.53 11.51
N PHE A 407 21.28 -8.21 10.47
CA PHE A 407 21.30 -9.67 10.39
C PHE A 407 22.13 -10.22 9.22
N GLU A 408 22.98 -9.39 8.61
CA GLU A 408 23.87 -9.80 7.51
C GLU A 408 24.93 -10.82 7.93
N SER A 409 25.32 -10.82 9.21
CA SER A 409 26.34 -11.73 9.76
C SER A 409 25.92 -13.19 9.64
N TYR A 410 24.63 -13.48 9.78
CA TYR A 410 24.06 -14.83 9.70
C TYR A 410 24.24 -15.49 8.33
N PHE A 411 24.50 -14.73 7.26
CA PHE A 411 24.80 -15.29 5.94
C PHE A 411 26.26 -15.70 5.75
N ASN A 412 27.14 -15.36 6.69
CA ASN A 412 28.58 -15.63 6.61
C ASN A 412 29.05 -16.68 7.63
N LEU A 413 28.11 -17.38 8.28
CA LEU A 413 28.42 -18.45 9.24
C LEU A 413 28.87 -19.75 8.54
N ARG A 414 28.69 -19.84 7.22
CA ARG A 414 28.98 -21.01 6.40
C ARG A 414 29.81 -20.63 5.17
N ASP A 415 30.65 -21.57 4.73
CA ASP A 415 31.44 -21.44 3.50
C ASP A 415 30.64 -21.84 2.24
N SER A 416 29.55 -22.62 2.40
CA SER A 416 28.70 -23.08 1.31
C SER A 416 27.21 -23.07 1.69
N PRO A 417 26.30 -22.83 0.72
CA PRO A 417 24.87 -22.92 0.96
C PRO A 417 24.49 -24.36 1.34
N ARG A 418 23.48 -24.50 2.19
CA ARG A 418 22.83 -25.76 2.53
C ARG A 418 22.16 -26.39 1.30
N ASP A 419 22.31 -27.70 1.18
CA ASP A 419 21.67 -28.54 0.18
C ASP A 419 20.43 -29.28 0.70
N ASP A 420 20.17 -29.19 2.01
CA ASP A 420 19.06 -29.86 2.71
C ASP A 420 17.80 -29.00 2.90
N CYS A 421 17.79 -27.76 2.40
CA CYS A 421 16.61 -26.88 2.52
C CYS A 421 15.37 -27.51 1.86
N PRO A 422 14.20 -27.55 2.53
CA PRO A 422 12.99 -28.19 2.03
C PRO A 422 12.62 -27.72 0.63
N VAL A 423 12.30 -28.65 -0.27
CA VAL A 423 11.82 -28.29 -1.62
C VAL A 423 10.37 -27.82 -1.58
N THR A 424 9.58 -28.41 -0.69
CA THR A 424 8.16 -28.09 -0.46
C THR A 424 7.89 -27.97 1.03
N LEU A 425 6.92 -27.13 1.41
CA LEU A 425 6.44 -27.02 2.79
C LEU A 425 5.19 -27.88 3.05
N PRO A 426 4.81 -28.14 4.30
CA PRO A 426 3.59 -28.87 4.64
C PRO A 426 2.31 -28.27 4.02
N GLU A 427 1.33 -29.14 3.77
CA GLU A 427 0.03 -28.73 3.22
C GLU A 427 -0.89 -28.11 4.29
N VAL A 428 -1.56 -27.01 3.92
CA VAL A 428 -2.58 -26.36 4.75
C VAL A 428 -3.95 -26.97 4.47
N LYS A 429 -4.24 -28.07 5.18
CA LYS A 429 -5.34 -29.00 4.87
C LYS A 429 -6.75 -28.41 4.97
N ARG A 430 -6.97 -27.37 5.77
CA ARG A 430 -8.29 -26.79 6.01
C ARG A 430 -8.23 -25.29 6.21
N SER A 431 -9.33 -24.63 5.86
CA SER A 431 -9.62 -23.27 6.32
C SER A 431 -9.80 -23.30 7.84
N LEU A 432 -9.34 -22.25 8.54
CA LEU A 432 -9.62 -22.10 9.97
C LEU A 432 -10.93 -21.36 10.21
N ARG A 433 -11.43 -20.61 9.22
CA ARG A 433 -12.69 -19.89 9.32
C ARG A 433 -13.90 -20.76 8.96
N PRO A 434 -15.08 -20.53 9.58
CA PRO A 434 -16.24 -21.39 9.36
C PRO A 434 -17.08 -21.00 8.14
N TRP A 435 -16.86 -19.81 7.55
CA TRP A 435 -17.69 -19.23 6.47
C TRP A 435 -16.85 -18.71 5.29
N GLY A 436 -17.53 -18.24 4.24
CA GLY A 436 -16.94 -17.58 3.05
C GLY A 436 -16.45 -16.14 3.33
N PRO A 437 -15.75 -15.48 2.38
CA PRO A 437 -15.30 -14.10 2.55
C PRO A 437 -16.47 -13.15 2.74
N LYS A 438 -16.26 -12.06 3.48
CA LYS A 438 -17.30 -11.07 3.78
C LYS A 438 -17.15 -9.82 2.90
N GLU A 439 -17.49 -9.95 1.62
CA GLU A 439 -17.38 -8.84 0.64
C GLU A 439 -18.29 -7.64 0.95
N ASP A 440 -19.38 -7.87 1.68
CA ASP A 440 -20.37 -6.89 2.10
C ASP A 440 -20.02 -6.23 3.45
N ALA A 441 -18.95 -6.67 4.11
CA ALA A 441 -18.49 -6.06 5.33
C ALA A 441 -17.98 -4.62 5.13
N ARG A 442 -17.91 -3.89 6.24
CA ARG A 442 -17.22 -2.60 6.30
C ARG A 442 -15.71 -2.82 6.26
N LEU A 443 -15.00 -1.79 5.82
CA LEU A 443 -13.55 -1.80 5.75
C LEU A 443 -12.90 -1.75 7.14
N SER A 444 -11.78 -2.46 7.31
CA SER A 444 -10.85 -2.24 8.42
C SER A 444 -10.20 -0.85 8.34
N GLU A 445 -9.52 -0.41 9.41
CA GLU A 445 -8.80 0.87 9.40
C GLU A 445 -7.80 0.90 8.25
N PHE A 446 -6.95 -0.11 8.12
CA PHE A 446 -5.95 -0.19 7.05
C PHE A 446 -6.56 -0.26 5.64
N GLN A 447 -7.68 -0.96 5.46
CA GLN A 447 -8.40 -0.96 4.18
C GLN A 447 -8.93 0.44 3.83
N VAL A 448 -9.41 1.23 4.81
CA VAL A 448 -9.80 2.63 4.58
C VAL A 448 -8.60 3.46 4.12
N GLU A 449 -7.42 3.23 4.68
CA GLU A 449 -6.17 3.90 4.27
C GLU A 449 -5.80 3.56 2.83
N MET A 450 -5.94 2.29 2.44
CA MET A 450 -5.72 1.86 1.06
C MET A 450 -6.66 2.58 0.10
N ILE A 451 -7.92 2.79 0.48
CA ILE A 451 -8.88 3.52 -0.35
C ILE A 451 -8.59 5.01 -0.39
N GLN A 452 -8.13 5.60 0.71
CA GLN A 452 -7.63 6.97 0.71
C GLN A 452 -6.44 7.11 -0.25
N LEU A 453 -5.49 6.18 -0.24
CA LEU A 453 -4.40 6.14 -1.23
C LEU A 453 -4.92 5.99 -2.66
N ALA A 454 -5.81 5.03 -2.91
CA ALA A 454 -6.41 4.80 -4.23
C ALA A 454 -7.06 6.07 -4.79
N SER A 455 -7.76 6.83 -3.95
CA SER A 455 -8.37 8.11 -4.33
C SER A 455 -7.35 9.17 -4.75
N GLN A 456 -6.13 9.13 -4.20
CA GLN A 456 -5.03 10.00 -4.66
C GLN A 456 -4.51 9.54 -6.02
N LEU A 457 -4.26 8.23 -6.14
CA LEU A 457 -3.67 7.63 -7.33
C LEU A 457 -4.54 7.85 -8.57
N ASN A 458 -5.86 7.90 -8.42
CA ASN A 458 -6.80 8.07 -9.53
C ASN A 458 -7.34 9.51 -9.69
N GLY A 459 -6.94 10.42 -8.78
CA GLY A 459 -7.28 11.83 -8.77
C GLY A 459 -8.59 12.20 -8.06
N ASP A 460 -9.38 11.23 -7.58
CA ASP A 460 -10.69 11.47 -6.95
C ASP A 460 -10.63 12.18 -5.60
N TYR A 461 -9.45 12.32 -4.99
CA TYR A 461 -9.28 13.04 -3.73
C TYR A 461 -9.76 14.49 -3.73
N VAL A 462 -9.85 15.13 -4.90
CA VAL A 462 -10.37 16.51 -5.04
C VAL A 462 -11.91 16.56 -4.98
N LEU A 463 -12.58 15.41 -4.88
CA LEU A 463 -14.03 15.33 -4.73
C LEU A 463 -14.42 15.43 -3.25
N ASN A 464 -15.63 15.94 -2.97
CA ASN A 464 -16.15 16.18 -1.61
C ASN A 464 -16.27 14.92 -0.72
N ALA A 465 -15.91 13.74 -1.23
CA ALA A 465 -15.93 12.48 -0.49
C ALA A 465 -14.63 12.24 0.31
N TYR A 466 -13.52 12.95 0.04
CA TYR A 466 -12.31 12.80 0.85
C TYR A 466 -12.44 13.55 2.19
N PRO A 467 -12.00 12.97 3.33
CA PRO A 467 -11.31 11.68 3.51
C PRO A 467 -12.24 10.50 3.81
N ASP A 468 -13.54 10.68 3.64
CA ASP A 468 -14.58 9.72 4.03
C ASP A 468 -14.88 8.66 2.95
N ILE A 469 -14.18 8.66 1.80
CA ILE A 469 -14.45 7.79 0.64
C ILE A 469 -14.43 6.29 0.97
N GLY A 470 -13.63 5.85 1.93
CA GLY A 470 -13.60 4.45 2.38
C GLY A 470 -14.71 4.09 3.38
N LYS A 471 -15.35 5.05 4.04
CA LYS A 471 -16.33 4.76 5.12
C LYS A 471 -17.65 4.21 4.60
N THR A 472 -17.95 4.42 3.32
CA THR A 472 -19.22 4.01 2.70
C THR A 472 -19.09 2.81 1.77
N LEU A 473 -17.87 2.34 1.51
CA LEU A 473 -17.63 1.19 0.64
C LEU A 473 -17.73 -0.11 1.42
N THR A 474 -18.22 -1.15 0.75
CA THR A 474 -18.01 -2.53 1.20
C THR A 474 -16.61 -3.02 0.80
N VAL A 475 -16.15 -4.12 1.39
CA VAL A 475 -14.87 -4.76 1.03
C VAL A 475 -14.78 -5.06 -0.48
N GLY A 476 -15.84 -5.61 -1.07
CA GLY A 476 -15.88 -5.91 -2.51
C GLY A 476 -15.79 -4.67 -3.39
N GLU A 477 -16.53 -3.61 -3.06
CA GLU A 477 -16.46 -2.34 -3.80
C GLU A 477 -15.09 -1.66 -3.66
N ALA A 478 -14.52 -1.72 -2.47
CA ALA A 478 -13.20 -1.18 -2.16
C ALA A 478 -12.09 -1.90 -2.95
N ASN A 479 -12.15 -3.23 -3.05
CA ASN A 479 -11.20 -3.99 -3.86
C ASN A 479 -11.21 -3.53 -5.33
N GLN A 480 -12.40 -3.45 -5.93
CA GLN A 480 -12.55 -3.00 -7.32
C GLN A 480 -12.03 -1.56 -7.51
N TYR A 481 -12.37 -0.66 -6.58
CA TYR A 481 -11.90 0.72 -6.63
C TYR A 481 -10.37 0.82 -6.55
N ALA A 482 -9.75 0.06 -5.66
CA ALA A 482 -8.29 0.04 -5.48
C ALA A 482 -7.57 -0.52 -6.71
N GLU A 483 -8.03 -1.63 -7.27
CA GLU A 483 -7.45 -2.24 -8.47
C GLU A 483 -7.54 -1.28 -9.68
N ASP A 484 -8.69 -0.66 -9.90
CA ASP A 484 -8.89 0.31 -10.97
C ASP A 484 -8.01 1.55 -10.81
N ALA A 485 -7.87 2.06 -9.58
CA ALA A 485 -7.03 3.21 -9.28
C ALA A 485 -5.55 2.94 -9.59
N VAL A 486 -5.03 1.80 -9.14
CA VAL A 486 -3.63 1.38 -9.37
C VAL A 486 -3.39 1.14 -10.85
N LYS A 487 -4.29 0.45 -11.54
CA LYS A 487 -4.19 0.22 -12.98
C LYS A 487 -4.10 1.52 -13.75
N ARG A 488 -5.02 2.46 -13.52
CA ARG A 488 -5.04 3.77 -14.19
C ARG A 488 -3.77 4.57 -13.91
N PHE A 489 -3.32 4.58 -12.65
CA PHE A 489 -2.09 5.26 -12.25
C PHE A 489 -0.86 4.72 -13.00
N LEU A 490 -0.68 3.40 -13.04
CA LEU A 490 0.46 2.78 -13.70
C LEU A 490 0.40 2.90 -15.23
N GLU A 491 -0.78 2.79 -15.83
CA GLU A 491 -0.97 2.98 -17.28
C GLU A 491 -0.65 4.41 -17.71
N ALA A 492 -1.17 5.40 -16.97
CA ALA A 492 -0.89 6.81 -17.23
C ALA A 492 0.61 7.12 -17.06
N GLY A 493 1.24 6.59 -16.01
CA GLY A 493 2.68 6.76 -15.80
C GLY A 493 3.52 6.15 -16.93
N LYS A 494 3.19 4.95 -17.40
CA LYS A 494 3.87 4.30 -18.54
C LYS A 494 3.67 5.08 -19.83
N ALA A 495 2.47 5.59 -20.08
CA ALA A 495 2.18 6.42 -21.25
C ALA A 495 2.98 7.73 -21.23
N ALA A 496 3.04 8.40 -20.08
CA ALA A 496 3.82 9.63 -19.89
C ALA A 496 5.32 9.40 -20.08
N LEU A 497 5.89 8.32 -19.51
CA LEU A 497 7.27 7.93 -19.75
C LEU A 497 7.54 7.71 -21.25
N LYS A 498 6.66 6.97 -21.94
CA LYS A 498 6.78 6.72 -23.39
C LYS A 498 6.70 8.01 -24.21
N ALA A 499 5.99 9.02 -23.71
CA ALA A 499 5.89 10.34 -24.33
C ALA A 499 7.07 11.28 -24.02
N GLY A 500 8.09 10.81 -23.27
CA GLY A 500 9.28 11.61 -22.93
C GLY A 500 9.07 12.59 -21.78
N ALA A 501 8.08 12.36 -20.91
CA ALA A 501 7.90 13.17 -19.71
C ALA A 501 9.11 13.03 -18.76
N ASN A 502 9.35 14.07 -17.96
CA ASN A 502 10.43 14.08 -16.98
C ASN A 502 10.27 12.93 -15.97
N GLU A 503 11.22 12.00 -15.96
CA GLU A 503 11.15 10.78 -15.14
C GLU A 503 11.11 11.07 -13.62
N SER A 504 11.55 12.26 -13.18
CA SER A 504 11.48 12.67 -11.77
C SER A 504 10.12 13.25 -11.36
N ALA A 505 9.21 13.50 -12.32
CA ALA A 505 7.89 14.04 -12.02
C ALA A 505 7.03 12.99 -11.29
N ILE A 506 6.24 13.45 -10.32
CA ILE A 506 5.23 12.63 -9.65
C ILE A 506 4.03 12.48 -10.60
N VAL A 507 3.53 11.25 -10.75
CA VAL A 507 2.32 10.98 -11.52
C VAL A 507 1.12 11.58 -10.79
N THR A 508 0.45 12.53 -11.44
CA THR A 508 -0.77 13.16 -10.93
C THR A 508 -1.93 12.88 -11.86
N MET A 509 -3.03 12.37 -11.33
CA MET A 509 -4.25 12.07 -12.09
C MET A 509 -5.31 13.14 -11.84
N ARG A 510 -6.16 13.39 -12.84
CA ARG A 510 -7.40 14.17 -12.68
C ARG A 510 -8.57 13.19 -12.48
N PRO A 511 -9.60 13.56 -11.68
CA PRO A 511 -10.81 12.74 -11.55
C PRO A 511 -11.39 12.39 -12.92
N SER A 512 -11.88 11.16 -13.09
CA SER A 512 -12.62 10.81 -14.30
C SER A 512 -14.08 11.29 -14.20
N LEU A 513 -14.75 11.45 -15.35
CA LEU A 513 -16.18 11.74 -15.38
C LEU A 513 -17.03 10.58 -14.82
N THR A 514 -16.55 9.34 -14.97
CA THR A 514 -17.20 8.13 -14.43
C THR A 514 -17.11 8.03 -12.90
N SER A 515 -15.98 8.40 -12.28
CA SER A 515 -15.88 8.44 -10.82
C SER A 515 -16.74 9.55 -10.20
N ARG A 516 -16.96 10.66 -10.92
CA ARG A 516 -17.93 11.70 -10.51
C ARG A 516 -19.38 11.21 -10.49
N ILE A 517 -19.77 10.27 -11.35
CA ILE A 517 -21.12 9.69 -11.40
C ILE A 517 -21.31 8.69 -10.25
N MET A 518 -20.35 7.77 -10.07
CA MET A 518 -20.34 6.80 -8.97
C MET A 518 -20.41 7.45 -7.57
N LEU A 519 -19.87 8.65 -7.39
CA LEU A 519 -19.95 9.41 -6.13
C LEU A 519 -21.20 10.31 -6.04
N ARG A 520 -21.81 10.69 -7.17
CA ARG A 520 -23.08 11.44 -7.21
C ARG A 520 -24.28 10.56 -6.88
N ASP A 521 -24.33 9.35 -7.44
CA ASP A 521 -25.45 8.41 -7.24
C ASP A 521 -25.49 7.85 -5.80
N ARG A 522 -24.42 8.06 -5.01
CA ARG A 522 -24.32 7.66 -3.59
C ARG A 522 -24.75 8.73 -2.60
N HIS A 523 -25.30 9.87 -3.04
CA HIS A 523 -26.16 10.66 -2.15
C HIS A 523 -27.46 9.88 -1.91
N VAL A 524 -27.40 8.85 -1.06
CA VAL A 524 -28.58 8.22 -0.51
C VAL A 524 -29.31 9.28 0.31
N THR A 525 -30.55 9.49 -0.09
CA THR A 525 -31.66 10.06 0.67
C THR A 525 -31.41 10.04 2.18
N LEU A 526 -31.24 11.23 2.76
CA LEU A 526 -31.50 11.45 4.17
C LEU A 526 -32.87 10.81 4.51
N PRO A 527 -33.05 10.24 5.72
CA PRO A 527 -34.36 9.73 6.13
C PRO A 527 -35.42 10.81 5.88
N GLU A 528 -36.60 10.42 5.37
CA GLU A 528 -37.71 11.34 5.06
C GLU A 528 -37.99 12.26 6.26
N VAL A 529 -37.33 13.41 6.30
CA VAL A 529 -37.86 14.59 6.93
C VAL A 529 -38.91 15.07 5.94
N LYS A 530 -40.17 14.67 6.16
CA LYS A 530 -41.34 15.33 5.56
C LYS A 530 -41.38 16.77 6.05
N ARG A 531 -40.53 17.60 5.45
CA ARG A 531 -40.63 19.04 5.46
C ARG A 531 -39.97 19.54 4.18
N SER A 532 -40.81 19.71 3.17
CA SER A 532 -40.51 20.58 2.03
C SER A 532 -39.88 21.88 2.55
N LEU A 533 -38.61 22.10 2.23
CA LEU A 533 -37.91 23.37 2.51
C LEU A 533 -38.02 24.36 1.34
N ARG A 534 -38.89 24.12 0.36
CA ARG A 534 -39.32 25.11 -0.63
C ARG A 534 -40.79 24.91 -0.99
N PRO A 535 -41.67 25.89 -0.77
CA PRO A 535 -43.10 25.75 -1.05
C PRO A 535 -43.47 25.75 -2.55
N TRP A 536 -42.50 25.70 -3.46
CA TRP A 536 -42.72 25.76 -4.90
C TRP A 536 -41.81 24.74 -5.59
N GLY A 537 -42.34 23.98 -6.56
CA GLY A 537 -41.61 23.01 -7.38
C GLY A 537 -40.47 23.64 -8.21
N PRO A 538 -39.72 22.82 -8.98
CA PRO A 538 -38.63 23.32 -9.84
C PRO A 538 -39.14 24.46 -10.75
N LYS A 539 -38.43 25.59 -10.74
CA LYS A 539 -38.78 26.76 -11.55
C LYS A 539 -38.27 26.58 -12.97
N GLU A 540 -38.95 25.74 -13.74
CA GLU A 540 -38.59 25.46 -15.15
C GLU A 540 -38.61 26.74 -16.00
N ASP A 541 -39.44 27.73 -15.67
CA ASP A 541 -39.54 29.02 -16.36
C ASP A 541 -38.49 30.06 -15.92
N ALA A 542 -37.60 29.74 -14.98
CA ALA A 542 -36.59 30.68 -14.50
C ALA A 542 -35.48 30.89 -15.54
N ARG A 543 -34.80 32.04 -15.45
CA ARG A 543 -33.55 32.26 -16.19
C ARG A 543 -32.42 31.41 -15.62
N LEU A 544 -31.51 31.01 -16.50
CA LEU A 544 -30.31 30.26 -16.16
C LEU A 544 -29.37 31.11 -15.29
N SER A 545 -28.72 30.45 -14.32
CA SER A 545 -27.53 30.99 -13.64
C SER A 545 -26.31 30.99 -14.57
N GLU A 546 -25.28 31.77 -14.26
CA GLU A 546 -24.05 31.85 -15.08
C GLU A 546 -23.42 30.47 -15.33
N PHE A 547 -23.35 29.63 -14.29
CA PHE A 547 -22.86 28.26 -14.43
C PHE A 547 -23.73 27.41 -15.38
N GLN A 548 -25.05 27.57 -15.34
CA GLN A 548 -25.94 26.86 -16.26
C GLN A 548 -25.80 27.39 -17.69
N VAL A 549 -25.53 28.68 -17.89
CA VAL A 549 -25.20 29.25 -19.21
C VAL A 549 -23.93 28.60 -19.79
N GLU A 550 -22.88 28.44 -18.98
CA GLU A 550 -21.65 27.76 -19.39
C GLU A 550 -21.89 26.30 -19.81
N MET A 551 -22.75 25.59 -19.06
CA MET A 551 -23.12 24.20 -19.40
C MET A 551 -23.87 24.11 -20.74
N ILE A 552 -24.73 25.07 -21.05
CA ILE A 552 -25.41 25.13 -22.35
C ILE A 552 -24.45 25.50 -23.48
N GLN A 553 -23.48 26.38 -23.21
CA GLN A 553 -22.43 26.69 -24.19
C GLN A 553 -21.60 25.45 -24.53
N LEU A 554 -21.27 24.61 -23.55
CA LEU A 554 -20.60 23.33 -23.79
C LEU A 554 -21.49 22.36 -24.58
N ALA A 555 -22.77 22.23 -24.20
CA ALA A 555 -23.74 21.41 -24.92
C ALA A 555 -23.89 21.85 -26.39
N SER A 556 -23.84 23.16 -26.67
CA SER A 556 -23.87 23.70 -28.03
C SER A 556 -22.65 23.31 -28.87
N GLN A 557 -21.47 23.17 -28.25
CA GLN A 557 -20.27 22.68 -28.94
C GLN A 557 -20.42 21.20 -29.31
N LEU A 558 -20.93 20.38 -28.38
CA LEU A 558 -21.22 18.96 -28.63
C LEU A 558 -22.26 18.78 -29.73
N ASN A 559 -23.25 19.66 -29.81
CA ASN A 559 -24.30 19.60 -30.83
C ASN A 559 -23.88 20.18 -32.19
N GLY A 560 -22.69 20.77 -32.29
CA GLY A 560 -22.21 21.45 -33.49
C GLY A 560 -22.82 22.84 -33.71
N ASP A 561 -23.59 23.37 -32.76
CA ASP A 561 -24.33 24.64 -32.89
C ASP A 561 -23.44 25.88 -32.67
N TYR A 562 -22.17 25.69 -32.27
CA TYR A 562 -21.17 26.77 -32.08
C TYR A 562 -20.84 27.57 -33.36
N VAL A 563 -21.16 27.02 -34.54
CA VAL A 563 -20.98 27.68 -35.85
C VAL A 563 -22.21 28.51 -36.28
N LEU A 564 -23.28 28.55 -35.47
CA LEU A 564 -24.43 29.42 -35.69
C LEU A 564 -24.21 30.78 -35.00
N ASN A 565 -24.74 31.87 -35.56
CA ASN A 565 -24.65 33.25 -35.02
C ASN A 565 -25.33 33.46 -33.65
N ALA A 566 -25.60 32.39 -32.89
CA ALA A 566 -26.18 32.40 -31.55
C ALA A 566 -25.16 32.05 -30.45
N TYR A 567 -23.92 31.69 -30.80
CA TYR A 567 -22.82 31.58 -29.86
C TYR A 567 -22.16 32.97 -29.70
N PRO A 568 -21.96 33.49 -28.48
CA PRO A 568 -21.99 32.82 -27.18
C PRO A 568 -23.31 32.93 -26.37
N ASP A 569 -24.37 33.51 -26.93
CA ASP A 569 -25.55 33.96 -26.16
C ASP A 569 -26.68 32.92 -26.00
N ILE A 570 -26.52 31.69 -26.50
CA ILE A 570 -27.55 30.64 -26.46
C ILE A 570 -28.09 30.34 -25.06
N GLY A 571 -27.27 30.41 -24.01
CA GLY A 571 -27.72 30.21 -22.63
C GLY A 571 -28.46 31.41 -22.03
N LYS A 572 -28.44 32.60 -22.66
CA LYS A 572 -29.12 33.79 -22.13
C LYS A 572 -30.61 33.84 -22.52
N THR A 573 -31.04 32.99 -23.45
CA THR A 573 -32.38 33.03 -24.05
C THR A 573 -33.25 31.83 -23.68
N LEU A 574 -32.71 30.83 -22.97
CA LEU A 574 -33.43 29.63 -22.53
C LEU A 574 -33.90 29.75 -21.08
N THR A 575 -35.07 29.16 -20.80
CA THR A 575 -35.47 28.87 -19.43
C THR A 575 -34.74 27.63 -18.89
N VAL A 576 -34.80 27.38 -17.57
CA VAL A 576 -34.17 26.19 -16.95
C VAL A 576 -34.70 24.89 -17.55
N GLY A 577 -36.00 24.79 -17.83
CA GLY A 577 -36.61 23.60 -18.45
C GLY A 577 -36.13 23.40 -19.88
N GLU A 578 -36.14 24.46 -20.69
CA GLU A 578 -35.66 24.42 -22.08
C GLU A 578 -34.18 24.07 -22.18
N ALA A 579 -33.37 24.62 -21.27
CA ALA A 579 -31.94 24.36 -21.18
C ALA A 579 -31.64 22.90 -20.82
N ASN A 580 -32.41 22.32 -19.89
CA ASN A 580 -32.24 20.93 -19.53
C ASN A 580 -32.55 20.00 -20.72
N GLN A 581 -33.68 20.24 -21.39
CA GLN A 581 -34.06 19.47 -22.58
C GLN A 581 -33.01 19.59 -23.70
N TYR A 582 -32.52 20.82 -23.96
CA TYR A 582 -31.49 21.06 -24.97
C TYR A 582 -30.18 20.32 -24.65
N ALA A 583 -29.74 20.33 -23.40
CA ALA A 583 -28.52 19.65 -22.98
C ALA A 583 -28.63 18.12 -23.11
N GLU A 584 -29.76 17.55 -22.71
CA GLU A 584 -30.03 16.11 -22.84
C GLU A 584 -30.03 15.67 -24.32
N ASP A 585 -30.72 16.42 -25.18
CA ASP A 585 -30.80 16.13 -26.61
C ASP A 585 -29.43 16.27 -27.30
N ALA A 586 -28.64 17.27 -26.93
CA ALA A 586 -27.29 17.48 -27.46
C ALA A 586 -26.35 16.31 -27.11
N VAL A 587 -26.36 15.87 -25.84
CA VAL A 587 -25.53 14.74 -25.38
C VAL A 587 -25.97 13.45 -26.05
N LYS A 588 -27.28 13.19 -26.11
CA LYS A 588 -27.81 11.99 -26.76
C LYS A 588 -27.39 11.89 -28.22
N ARG A 589 -27.54 12.98 -28.98
CA ARG A 589 -27.16 13.04 -30.40
C ARG A 589 -25.66 12.86 -30.60
N PHE A 590 -24.83 13.46 -29.76
CA PHE A 590 -23.38 13.29 -29.82
C PHE A 590 -22.97 11.83 -29.62
N LEU A 591 -23.56 11.14 -28.63
CA LEU A 591 -23.28 9.74 -28.35
C LEU A 591 -23.77 8.81 -29.47
N GLU A 592 -24.95 9.07 -30.04
CA GLU A 592 -25.47 8.33 -31.20
C GLU A 592 -24.57 8.48 -32.43
N ALA A 593 -24.09 9.71 -32.70
CA ALA A 593 -23.18 9.97 -33.80
C ALA A 593 -21.82 9.26 -33.62
N GLY A 594 -21.28 9.25 -32.40
CA GLY A 594 -20.05 8.50 -32.08
C GLY A 594 -20.22 7.00 -32.31
N LYS A 595 -21.34 6.42 -31.86
CA LYS A 595 -21.66 4.99 -32.09
C LYS A 595 -21.82 4.67 -33.59
N ALA A 596 -22.47 5.55 -34.34
CA ALA A 596 -22.64 5.38 -35.79
C ALA A 596 -21.30 5.47 -36.53
N ALA A 597 -20.42 6.41 -36.15
CA ALA A 597 -19.09 6.56 -36.74
C ALA A 597 -18.21 5.32 -36.50
N LEU A 598 -18.21 4.78 -35.28
CA LEU A 598 -17.50 3.53 -34.97
C LEU A 598 -18.04 2.36 -35.79
N LYS A 599 -19.36 2.23 -35.94
CA LYS A 599 -19.99 1.21 -36.79
C LYS A 599 -19.63 1.36 -38.28
N ALA A 600 -19.35 2.60 -38.72
CA ALA A 600 -18.88 2.91 -40.07
C ALA A 600 -17.36 2.75 -40.26
N GLY A 601 -16.63 2.25 -39.25
CA GLY A 601 -15.20 1.97 -39.33
C GLY A 601 -14.29 3.17 -39.01
N ALA A 602 -14.82 4.21 -38.34
CA ALA A 602 -13.99 5.31 -37.85
C ALA A 602 -13.00 4.83 -36.77
N ASN A 603 -11.79 5.40 -36.77
CA ASN A 603 -10.78 5.14 -35.74
C ASN A 603 -11.28 5.61 -34.36
N GLU A 604 -11.10 4.80 -33.32
CA GLU A 604 -11.46 5.11 -31.92
C GLU A 604 -10.77 6.37 -31.38
N SER A 605 -9.64 6.79 -31.97
CA SER A 605 -8.95 8.04 -31.63
C SER A 605 -9.46 9.26 -32.41
N ALA A 606 -10.46 9.12 -33.28
CA ALA A 606 -10.98 10.22 -34.07
C ALA A 606 -11.87 11.15 -33.24
N ILE A 607 -11.72 12.46 -33.45
CA ILE A 607 -12.56 13.47 -32.81
C ILE A 607 -13.91 13.53 -33.55
N VAL A 608 -15.01 13.28 -32.82
CA VAL A 608 -16.37 13.40 -33.36
C VAL A 608 -16.74 14.88 -33.46
N THR A 609 -16.88 15.39 -34.68
CA THR A 609 -17.35 16.76 -34.94
C THR A 609 -18.79 16.73 -35.47
N MET A 610 -19.70 17.41 -34.79
CA MET A 610 -21.12 17.48 -35.15
C MET A 610 -21.41 18.68 -36.06
N ARG A 611 -22.33 18.53 -37.02
CA ARG A 611 -22.91 19.66 -37.77
C ARG A 611 -24.24 20.08 -37.10
N PRO A 612 -24.59 21.38 -37.10
CA PRO A 612 -25.86 21.84 -36.56
C PRO A 612 -27.05 21.14 -37.22
N SER A 613 -28.05 20.73 -36.45
CA SER A 613 -29.25 20.11 -37.01
C SER A 613 -30.18 21.13 -37.67
N LEU A 614 -31.05 20.68 -38.59
CA LEU A 614 -32.13 21.50 -39.14
C LEU A 614 -33.07 22.02 -38.04
N THR A 615 -33.34 21.20 -37.02
CA THR A 615 -34.18 21.56 -35.86
C THR A 615 -33.52 22.65 -35.00
N SER A 616 -32.21 22.55 -34.76
CA SER A 616 -31.41 23.57 -34.08
C SER A 616 -31.41 24.89 -34.86
N ARG A 617 -31.31 24.81 -36.19
CA ARG A 617 -31.37 25.99 -37.08
C ARG A 617 -32.74 26.67 -37.04
N ILE A 618 -33.83 25.93 -36.93
CA ILE A 618 -35.19 26.48 -36.86
C ILE A 618 -35.47 27.12 -35.49
N MET A 619 -35.15 26.43 -34.38
CA MET A 619 -35.32 26.97 -33.02
C MET A 619 -34.59 28.31 -32.81
N LEU A 620 -33.39 28.46 -33.37
CA LEU A 620 -32.59 29.68 -33.23
C LEU A 620 -33.00 30.79 -34.20
N ARG A 621 -33.70 30.47 -35.30
CA ARG A 621 -34.18 31.45 -36.30
C ARG A 621 -35.45 32.17 -35.86
N ASP A 622 -36.32 31.50 -35.11
CA ASP A 622 -37.59 32.08 -34.64
C ASP A 622 -37.43 33.06 -33.45
N ARG A 623 -36.28 33.04 -32.75
CA ARG A 623 -36.01 33.94 -31.60
C ARG A 623 -35.20 35.20 -31.94
N HIS A 624 -34.56 35.24 -33.11
CA HIS A 624 -33.86 36.41 -33.63
C HIS A 624 -34.48 36.82 -34.96
N GLY A 625 -35.62 37.50 -34.90
CA GLY A 625 -36.24 38.08 -36.09
C GLY A 625 -35.29 39.03 -36.78
N HIS A 626 -34.61 38.58 -37.84
CA HIS A 626 -34.16 39.34 -39.00
C HIS A 626 -33.82 38.35 -40.12
N GLY A 627 -34.58 38.44 -41.21
CA GLY A 627 -34.39 37.61 -42.38
C GLY A 627 -33.09 37.92 -43.13
N ARG A 628 -32.48 36.87 -43.68
CA ARG A 628 -31.92 36.88 -45.04
C ARG A 628 -31.73 35.44 -45.53
N HIS A 629 -32.18 35.22 -46.76
CA HIS A 629 -31.87 34.07 -47.62
C HIS A 629 -30.37 34.01 -47.91
N VAL A 630 -29.77 32.82 -47.84
CA VAL A 630 -28.70 32.37 -48.77
C VAL A 630 -28.81 30.86 -48.95
N GLU A 631 -28.61 30.42 -50.19
CA GLU A 631 -28.94 29.16 -50.83
C GLU A 631 -28.12 27.94 -50.40
N SER A 632 -28.68 26.78 -50.75
CA SER A 632 -28.13 25.42 -50.70
C SER A 632 -26.89 25.23 -51.58
N TYR A 633 -25.86 24.56 -51.05
CA TYR A 633 -25.15 23.43 -51.68
C TYR A 633 -24.59 22.51 -50.59
#